data_AF-A0A133UQ18-F1
#
_entry.id   AF-A0A133UQ18-F1
#
_cell.length_a   1.000
_cell.length_b   1.000
_cell.length_c   1.000
_cell.angle_alpha   90.00
_cell.angle_beta   90.00
_cell.angle_gamma   90.00
#
_symmetry.space_group_name_H-M   'P 1'
#
loop_
_entity.id
_entity.type
_entity.pdbx_description
1 polymer ?
#
loop_
_entity_poly.entity_id
_entity_poly.type
_entity_poly.pdbx_seq_one_letter_code
_entity_poly.pdbx_strand_id
1 'polypeptide(L)'
;MTCKFAPLYENIIAGLAVKKHEEVKMDLRDAEAVHVDETSFSVGGKGWWLWSFSNDEYVLYRLVNSRGSGVLEEVLGEDFDGWIICDGLSAYPAFTDVDPTNNQAERNLREPIVIRKTIGTLRNEKGTRIFERIMTMIATWKRQGLNPKEEMLKIIRG
;
A
#
# COMPACT_ATOMS: atom_id res chain seq x y z
N MET A 1 12.88 32.21 -6.46
CA MET A 1 14.07 31.33 -6.37
C MET A 1 13.60 29.89 -6.46
N THR A 2 13.39 29.39 -7.67
CA THR A 2 12.99 28.00 -7.94
C THR A 2 14.25 27.15 -7.82
N CYS A 3 14.28 26.26 -6.82
CA CYS A 3 15.36 25.32 -6.68
C CYS A 3 15.25 24.30 -7.84
N LYS A 4 16.13 24.43 -8.84
CA LYS A 4 16.31 23.41 -9.89
C LYS A 4 17.08 22.23 -9.28
N PHE A 5 16.44 21.44 -8.41
CA PHE A 5 16.95 20.10 -8.13
C PHE A 5 16.67 19.23 -9.36
N ALA A 6 17.72 18.53 -9.81
CA ALA A 6 17.85 18.02 -11.17
C ALA A 6 16.85 16.88 -11.52
N PRO A 7 16.30 16.87 -12.75
CA PRO A 7 15.34 15.87 -13.21
C PRO A 7 15.86 14.42 -13.23
N LEU A 8 17.16 14.20 -13.08
CA LEU A 8 17.78 12.87 -13.07
C LEU A 8 17.50 12.09 -11.76
N TYR A 9 17.52 12.78 -10.61
CA TYR A 9 17.32 12.15 -9.29
C TYR A 9 15.85 11.77 -9.07
N GLU A 10 14.92 12.60 -9.53
CA GLU A 10 13.49 12.25 -9.51
C GLU A 10 13.21 10.97 -10.29
N ASN A 11 13.90 10.74 -11.42
CA ASN A 11 13.71 9.56 -12.25
C ASN A 11 14.30 8.28 -11.63
N ILE A 12 15.47 8.36 -10.99
CA ILE A 12 16.09 7.19 -10.33
C ILE A 12 15.29 6.77 -9.10
N ILE A 13 14.93 7.74 -8.23
CA ILE A 13 14.14 7.46 -7.02
C ILE A 13 12.75 6.94 -7.41
N ALA A 14 12.11 7.56 -8.41
CA ALA A 14 10.84 7.05 -8.93
C ALA A 14 11.00 5.63 -9.48
N GLY A 15 12.08 5.33 -10.20
CA GLY A 15 12.37 3.99 -10.74
C GLY A 15 12.56 2.93 -9.64
N LEU A 16 13.33 3.23 -8.59
CA LEU A 16 13.54 2.30 -7.47
C LEU A 16 12.26 2.09 -6.66
N ALA A 17 11.47 3.15 -6.46
CA ALA A 17 10.17 3.03 -5.81
C ALA A 17 9.17 2.20 -6.65
N VAL A 18 9.23 2.28 -7.99
CA VAL A 18 8.47 1.38 -8.88
C VAL A 18 8.93 -0.05 -8.66
N LYS A 19 10.23 -0.31 -8.73
CA LYS A 19 10.80 -1.66 -8.59
C LYS A 19 10.37 -2.30 -7.27
N LYS A 20 10.54 -1.58 -6.15
CA LYS A 20 10.20 -2.13 -4.83
C LYS A 20 8.70 -2.38 -4.69
N HIS A 21 7.87 -1.50 -5.22
CA HIS A 21 6.42 -1.70 -5.24
C HIS A 21 6.02 -2.95 -6.05
N GLU A 22 6.65 -3.16 -7.21
CA GLU A 22 6.39 -4.36 -8.02
C GLU A 22 6.89 -5.64 -7.35
N GLU A 23 8.03 -5.62 -6.66
CA GLU A 23 8.52 -6.75 -5.83
C GLU A 23 7.46 -7.12 -4.78
N VAL A 24 7.04 -6.17 -3.95
CA VAL A 24 6.01 -6.38 -2.91
C VAL A 24 4.71 -6.92 -3.51
N LYS A 25 4.32 -6.44 -4.70
CA LYS A 25 3.14 -6.95 -5.40
C LYS A 25 3.31 -8.41 -5.77
N MET A 26 4.44 -8.80 -6.38
CA MET A 26 4.70 -10.20 -6.73
C MET A 26 4.72 -11.08 -5.49
N ASP A 27 5.39 -10.64 -4.41
CA ASP A 27 5.45 -11.40 -3.15
C ASP A 27 4.04 -11.66 -2.56
N LEU A 28 3.11 -10.71 -2.72
CA LEU A 28 1.72 -10.88 -2.30
C LEU A 28 0.92 -11.82 -3.23
N ARG A 29 1.28 -11.97 -4.50
CA ARG A 29 0.63 -12.91 -5.42
C ARG A 29 0.97 -14.36 -5.10
N ASP A 30 2.15 -14.58 -4.55
CA ASP A 30 2.62 -15.90 -4.15
C ASP A 30 2.28 -16.24 -2.68
N ALA A 31 1.57 -15.36 -1.98
CA ALA A 31 1.25 -15.52 -0.57
C ALA A 31 0.10 -16.51 -0.33
N GLU A 32 0.22 -17.33 0.71
CA GLU A 32 -0.84 -18.27 1.13
C GLU A 32 -2.12 -17.55 1.59
N ALA A 33 -1.98 -16.36 2.17
CA ALA A 33 -3.10 -15.53 2.60
C ALA A 33 -2.77 -14.03 2.49
N VAL A 34 -3.77 -13.23 2.13
CA VAL A 34 -3.69 -11.78 2.02
C VAL A 34 -4.89 -11.12 2.69
N HIS A 35 -4.63 -10.25 3.65
CA HIS A 35 -5.62 -9.36 4.23
C HIS A 35 -5.89 -8.18 3.31
N VAL A 36 -7.17 -7.92 3.03
CA VAL A 36 -7.61 -6.86 2.13
C VAL A 36 -8.64 -5.96 2.81
N ASP A 37 -8.46 -4.65 2.69
CA ASP A 37 -9.42 -3.63 3.12
C ASP A 37 -9.30 -2.37 2.25
N GLU A 38 -10.36 -1.56 2.22
CA GLU A 38 -10.38 -0.33 1.48
C GLU A 38 -11.16 0.79 2.18
N THR A 39 -10.70 2.02 1.97
CA THR A 39 -11.36 3.22 2.48
C THR A 39 -11.53 4.25 1.39
N SER A 40 -12.60 5.04 1.49
CA SER A 40 -12.77 6.22 0.66
C SER A 40 -11.61 7.21 0.85
N PHE A 41 -11.14 7.76 -0.27
CA PHE A 41 -10.04 8.71 -0.37
C PHE A 41 -10.43 9.82 -1.36
N SER A 42 -10.12 11.08 -1.06
CA SER A 42 -10.40 12.19 -1.99
C SER A 42 -9.14 12.55 -2.77
N VAL A 43 -9.26 12.60 -4.10
CA VAL A 43 -8.20 13.05 -5.00
C VAL A 43 -8.75 14.11 -5.93
N GLY A 44 -8.23 15.34 -5.85
CA GLY A 44 -8.69 16.47 -6.66
C GLY A 44 -10.18 16.78 -6.48
N GLY A 45 -10.74 16.51 -5.29
CA GLY A 45 -12.16 16.66 -5.00
C GLY A 45 -13.06 15.53 -5.53
N LYS A 46 -12.49 14.49 -6.15
CA LYS A 46 -13.23 13.32 -6.65
C LYS A 46 -13.10 12.15 -5.67
N GLY A 47 -14.13 11.30 -5.61
CA GLY A 47 -14.12 10.07 -4.80
C GLY A 47 -13.22 9.01 -5.41
N TRP A 48 -12.27 8.52 -4.64
CA TRP A 48 -11.31 7.46 -4.93
C TRP A 48 -11.31 6.46 -3.77
N TRP A 49 -10.60 5.34 -3.93
CA TRP A 49 -10.44 4.31 -2.93
C TRP A 49 -8.97 3.99 -2.70
N LEU A 50 -8.56 4.00 -1.44
CA LEU A 50 -7.27 3.50 -1.01
C LEU A 50 -7.47 2.07 -0.51
N TRP A 51 -6.98 1.11 -1.27
CA TRP A 51 -6.94 -0.29 -0.91
C TRP A 51 -5.63 -0.59 -0.18
N SER A 52 -5.69 -1.49 0.79
CA SER A 52 -4.57 -2.11 1.49
C SER A 52 -4.59 -3.61 1.22
N PHE A 53 -3.45 -4.16 0.83
CA PHE A 53 -3.20 -5.59 0.71
C PHE A 53 -2.02 -5.92 1.60
N SER A 54 -2.13 -6.92 2.47
CA SER A 54 -1.02 -7.24 3.38
C SER A 54 -1.00 -8.67 3.87
N ASN A 55 0.20 -9.14 4.18
CA ASN A 55 0.44 -10.33 4.99
C ASN A 55 1.39 -9.98 6.16
N ASP A 56 2.03 -10.98 6.76
CA ASP A 56 2.94 -10.80 7.89
C ASP A 56 4.23 -10.04 7.55
N GLU A 57 4.59 -9.94 6.26
CA GLU A 57 5.85 -9.35 5.81
C GLU A 57 5.66 -8.09 4.96
N TYR A 58 4.61 -8.06 4.14
CA TYR A 58 4.42 -7.11 3.07
C TYR A 58 3.12 -6.31 3.24
N VAL A 59 3.17 -5.02 2.89
CA VAL A 59 1.99 -4.14 2.85
C VAL A 59 2.03 -3.32 1.57
N LEU A 60 1.05 -3.54 0.69
CA LEU A 60 0.86 -2.81 -0.56
C LEU A 60 -0.39 -1.94 -0.49
N TYR A 61 -0.25 -0.69 -0.90
CA TYR A 61 -1.39 0.19 -1.13
C TYR A 61 -1.71 0.30 -2.61
N ARG A 62 -3.00 0.44 -2.91
CA ARG A 62 -3.46 0.76 -4.26
C ARG A 62 -4.49 1.88 -4.21
N LEU A 63 -4.16 3.03 -4.79
CA LEU A 63 -5.03 4.21 -4.85
C LEU A 63 -5.63 4.34 -6.25
N VAL A 64 -6.92 4.04 -6.37
CA VAL A 64 -7.62 3.91 -7.65
C VAL A 64 -9.04 4.49 -7.57
N ASN A 65 -9.57 4.95 -8.71
CA ASN A 65 -10.95 5.41 -8.83
C ASN A 65 -11.92 4.23 -9.02
N SER A 66 -11.82 3.20 -8.17
CA SER A 66 -12.70 2.03 -8.23
C SER A 66 -12.76 1.34 -6.88
N ARG A 67 -13.96 0.85 -6.54
CA ARG A 67 -14.21 -0.08 -5.43
C ARG A 67 -14.55 -1.49 -5.94
N GLY A 68 -14.44 -1.73 -7.25
CA GLY A 68 -14.83 -3.00 -7.85
C GLY A 68 -13.80 -4.11 -7.60
N SER A 69 -14.26 -5.37 -7.71
CA SER A 69 -13.43 -6.57 -7.58
C SER A 69 -12.28 -6.63 -8.59
N GLY A 70 -12.37 -5.94 -9.74
CA GLY A 70 -11.28 -5.86 -10.71
C GLY A 70 -9.98 -5.26 -10.15
N VAL A 71 -10.03 -4.55 -9.01
CA VAL A 71 -8.82 -4.11 -8.29
C VAL A 71 -8.09 -5.30 -7.64
N LEU A 72 -8.82 -6.32 -7.19
CA LEU A 72 -8.23 -7.55 -6.65
C LEU A 72 -7.49 -8.30 -7.76
N GLU A 73 -8.12 -8.49 -8.91
CA GLU A 73 -7.51 -9.12 -10.09
C GLU A 73 -6.27 -8.35 -10.57
N GLU A 74 -6.32 -7.01 -10.59
CA GLU A 74 -5.16 -6.16 -10.94
C GLU A 74 -3.96 -6.43 -10.01
N VAL A 75 -4.21 -6.53 -8.71
CA VAL A 75 -3.15 -6.61 -7.69
C VAL A 75 -2.69 -8.05 -7.48
N LEU A 76 -3.60 -8.97 -7.21
CA LEU A 76 -3.32 -10.38 -6.88
C LEU A 76 -3.16 -11.27 -8.13
N GLY A 77 -3.70 -10.85 -9.27
CA GLY A 77 -3.77 -11.69 -10.47
C GLY A 77 -5.04 -12.54 -10.52
N GLU A 78 -5.44 -12.94 -11.72
CA GLU A 78 -6.64 -13.77 -11.95
C GLU A 78 -6.47 -15.20 -11.40
N ASP A 79 -5.23 -15.70 -11.36
CA ASP A 79 -4.88 -17.05 -10.92
C ASP A 79 -4.42 -17.13 -9.45
N PHE A 80 -4.79 -16.15 -8.62
CA PHE A 80 -4.42 -16.16 -7.20
C PHE A 80 -5.08 -17.34 -6.47
N ASP A 81 -4.27 -18.25 -5.91
CA ASP A 81 -4.70 -19.50 -5.28
C ASP A 81 -4.64 -19.45 -3.73
N GLY A 82 -4.36 -18.27 -3.16
CA GLY A 82 -4.31 -18.04 -1.73
C GLY A 82 -5.66 -17.59 -1.12
N TRP A 83 -5.68 -17.44 0.19
CA TRP A 83 -6.86 -16.97 0.93
C TRP A 83 -6.94 -15.44 0.95
N ILE A 84 -8.08 -14.88 0.53
CA ILE A 84 -8.39 -13.47 0.74
C ILE A 84 -9.13 -13.32 2.06
N ILE A 85 -8.53 -12.61 3.01
CA ILE A 85 -9.14 -12.29 4.29
C ILE A 85 -9.71 -10.87 4.19
N CYS A 86 -11.03 -10.75 4.06
CA CYS A 86 -11.75 -9.48 4.05
C CYS A 86 -12.87 -9.50 5.13
N ASP A 87 -13.14 -8.35 5.74
CA ASP A 87 -14.21 -8.11 6.73
C ASP A 87 -14.39 -9.19 7.82
N GLY A 88 -13.63 -9.04 8.91
CA GLY A 88 -13.73 -9.92 10.08
C GLY A 88 -14.93 -9.57 10.96
N LEU A 89 -16.01 -10.34 10.85
CA LEU A 89 -17.00 -10.37 11.93
C LEU A 89 -16.28 -10.86 13.21
N SER A 90 -16.35 -10.09 14.28
CA SER A 90 -15.61 -10.29 15.55
C SER A 90 -15.91 -11.59 16.32
N ALA A 91 -16.71 -12.51 15.76
CA ALA A 91 -17.19 -13.73 16.41
C ALA A 91 -16.27 -14.97 16.24
N TYR A 92 -15.33 -14.94 15.29
CA TYR A 92 -14.53 -16.12 14.91
C TYR A 92 -13.24 -16.45 15.71
N PRO A 93 -12.69 -15.61 16.63
CA PRO A 93 -11.50 -15.98 17.41
C PRO A 93 -11.64 -17.23 18.29
N ALA A 94 -12.85 -17.76 18.46
CA ALA A 94 -13.11 -18.96 19.25
C ALA A 94 -12.73 -20.28 18.54
N PHE A 95 -12.40 -20.26 17.24
CA PHE A 95 -12.27 -21.48 16.42
C PHE A 95 -11.03 -21.57 15.52
N THR A 96 -10.14 -20.57 15.48
CA THR A 96 -8.95 -20.56 14.60
C THR A 96 -7.72 -19.92 15.26
N ASP A 97 -6.52 -20.44 14.97
CA ASP A 97 -5.22 -19.83 15.37
C ASP A 97 -4.76 -18.72 14.41
N VAL A 98 -5.40 -18.58 13.24
CA VAL A 98 -5.22 -17.45 12.32
C VAL A 98 -6.02 -16.27 12.87
N ASP A 99 -5.45 -15.06 12.95
CA ASP A 99 -6.18 -13.85 13.37
C ASP A 99 -7.38 -13.66 12.43
N PRO A 100 -8.62 -13.92 12.90
CA PRO A 100 -9.79 -13.87 12.03
C PRO A 100 -10.29 -12.44 11.87
N THR A 101 -9.56 -11.46 12.42
CA THR A 101 -9.95 -10.06 12.41
C THR A 101 -9.22 -9.32 11.31
N ASN A 102 -9.97 -8.64 10.44
CA ASN A 102 -9.40 -7.73 9.43
C ASN A 102 -8.75 -6.47 10.06
N ASN A 103 -8.57 -6.47 11.39
CA ASN A 103 -7.90 -5.42 12.16
C ASN A 103 -6.55 -5.06 11.55
N GLN A 104 -5.87 -6.02 10.93
CA GLN A 104 -4.58 -5.78 10.32
C GLN A 104 -4.67 -4.82 9.12
N ALA A 105 -5.55 -5.09 8.16
CA ALA A 105 -5.71 -4.21 7.01
C ALA A 105 -6.33 -2.86 7.41
N GLU A 106 -7.30 -2.87 8.35
CA GLU A 106 -7.86 -1.62 8.91
C GLU A 106 -6.78 -0.73 9.55
N ARG A 107 -5.85 -1.32 10.31
CA ARG A 107 -4.75 -0.58 10.97
C ARG A 107 -3.79 0.00 9.94
N ASN A 108 -3.50 -0.72 8.86
CA ASN A 108 -2.63 -0.23 7.80
C ASN A 108 -3.17 1.07 7.21
N LEU A 109 -4.48 1.16 6.95
CA LEU A 109 -5.10 2.35 6.38
C LEU A 109 -5.02 3.60 7.28
N ARG A 110 -4.82 3.45 8.60
CA ARG A 110 -4.79 4.58 9.55
C ARG A 110 -3.66 5.57 9.26
N GLU A 111 -2.44 5.07 9.02
CA GLU A 111 -1.29 5.95 8.79
C GLU A 111 -1.43 6.79 7.50
N PRO A 112 -1.75 6.20 6.33
CA PRO A 112 -2.07 6.98 5.12
C PRO A 112 -3.21 8.00 5.33
N ILE A 113 -4.27 7.65 6.08
CA ILE A 113 -5.38 8.57 6.37
C ILE A 113 -4.94 9.74 7.25
N VAL A 114 -4.06 9.53 8.22
CA VAL A 114 -3.55 10.63 9.05
C VAL A 114 -2.69 11.54 8.19
N ILE A 115 -1.74 10.98 7.44
CA ILE A 115 -0.83 11.76 6.59
C ILE A 115 -1.62 12.59 5.57
N ARG A 116 -2.64 12.01 4.91
CA ARG A 116 -3.43 12.75 3.90
C ARG A 116 -4.14 13.98 4.49
N LYS A 117 -4.62 13.89 5.73
CA LYS A 117 -5.28 15.00 6.43
C LYS A 117 -4.30 16.12 6.71
N THR A 118 -3.06 15.77 7.05
CA THR A 118 -1.97 16.73 7.27
C THR A 118 -1.52 17.42 5.98
N ILE A 119 -1.37 16.68 4.88
CA ILE A 119 -0.85 17.24 3.61
C ILE A 119 -1.93 17.88 2.71
N GLY A 120 -3.20 17.86 3.12
CA GLY A 120 -4.29 18.54 2.40
C GLY A 120 -4.85 17.80 1.17
N THR A 121 -4.85 16.46 1.19
CA THR A 121 -5.26 15.55 0.09
C THR A 121 -4.41 15.62 -1.17
N LEU A 122 -4.54 14.61 -2.04
CA LEU A 122 -3.82 14.55 -3.31
C LEU A 122 -4.60 15.31 -4.39
N ARG A 123 -3.90 16.03 -5.27
CA ARG A 123 -4.53 16.94 -6.24
C ARG A 123 -4.69 16.37 -7.65
N ASN A 124 -3.96 15.29 -7.97
CA ASN A 124 -3.98 14.67 -9.30
C ASN A 124 -3.48 13.22 -9.21
N GLU A 125 -3.68 12.47 -10.30
CA GLU A 125 -3.30 11.06 -10.44
C GLU A 125 -1.78 10.82 -10.41
N LYS A 126 -0.95 11.76 -10.90
CA LYS A 126 0.51 11.61 -10.76
C LYS A 126 0.92 11.56 -9.28
N GLY A 127 0.29 12.39 -8.45
CA GLY A 127 0.50 12.42 -7.01
C GLY A 127 0.02 11.15 -6.30
N THR A 128 -1.01 10.47 -6.81
CA THR A 128 -1.50 9.20 -6.23
C THR A 128 -0.46 8.11 -6.34
N ARG A 129 0.19 7.97 -7.51
CA ARG A 129 1.23 6.96 -7.72
C ARG A 129 2.46 7.13 -6.84
N ILE A 130 2.87 8.37 -6.61
CA ILE A 130 3.99 8.66 -5.71
C ILE A 130 3.61 8.30 -4.27
N PHE A 131 2.43 8.74 -3.82
CA PHE A 131 1.93 8.45 -2.48
C PHE A 131 1.78 6.93 -2.24
N GLU A 132 1.15 6.24 -3.17
CA GLU A 132 0.95 4.78 -3.19
C GLU A 132 2.27 4.03 -2.95
N ARG A 133 3.30 4.34 -3.74
CA ARG A 133 4.61 3.66 -3.66
C ARG A 133 5.36 3.98 -2.37
N ILE A 134 5.41 5.25 -1.98
CA ILE A 134 6.12 5.66 -0.76
C ILE A 134 5.46 5.02 0.47
N MET A 135 4.12 5.04 0.55
CA MET A 135 3.41 4.43 1.68
C MET A 135 3.60 2.91 1.72
N THR A 136 3.59 2.25 0.55
CA THR A 136 3.85 0.80 0.43
C THR A 136 5.22 0.44 0.99
N MET A 137 6.27 1.17 0.56
CA MET A 137 7.63 0.94 1.02
C MET A 137 7.77 1.17 2.53
N ILE A 138 7.28 2.31 3.03
CA ILE A 138 7.36 2.64 4.47
C ILE A 138 6.62 1.60 5.30
N ALA A 139 5.40 1.22 4.91
CA ALA A 139 4.59 0.25 5.65
C ALA A 139 5.23 -1.14 5.65
N THR A 140 5.75 -1.58 4.50
CA THR A 140 6.48 -2.85 4.37
C THR A 140 7.73 -2.87 5.25
N TRP A 141 8.56 -1.82 5.22
CA TRP A 141 9.75 -1.79 6.08
C TRP A 141 9.40 -1.79 7.56
N LYS A 142 8.38 -1.04 7.97
CA LYS A 142 7.90 -1.11 9.35
C LYS A 142 7.39 -2.51 9.72
N ARG A 143 6.70 -3.18 8.79
CA ARG A 143 6.23 -4.57 8.96
C ARG A 143 7.38 -5.52 9.23
N GLN A 144 8.46 -5.38 8.45
CA GLN A 144 9.69 -6.15 8.58
C GLN A 144 10.57 -5.74 9.78
N GLY A 145 10.12 -4.79 10.61
CA GLY A 145 10.90 -4.28 11.74
C GLY A 145 12.10 -3.40 11.34
N LEU A 146 12.17 -2.97 10.09
CA LEU A 146 13.23 -2.12 9.55
C LEU A 146 12.93 -0.64 9.81
N ASN A 147 13.99 0.18 9.84
CA ASN A 147 13.87 1.62 9.97
C ASN A 147 13.61 2.26 8.59
N PRO A 148 12.43 2.87 8.34
CA PRO A 148 12.11 3.38 7.00
C PRO A 148 13.05 4.49 6.51
N LYS A 149 13.62 5.28 7.42
CA LYS A 149 14.57 6.34 7.05
C LYS A 149 15.87 5.71 6.54
N GLU A 150 16.36 4.67 7.21
CA GLU A 150 17.59 3.99 6.80
C GLU A 150 17.40 3.28 5.47
N GLU A 151 16.29 2.56 5.29
CA GLU A 151 15.98 1.88 4.03
C GLU A 151 15.79 2.86 2.86
N MET A 152 15.11 3.98 3.10
CA MET A 152 14.97 5.04 2.10
C MET A 152 16.34 5.64 1.73
N LEU A 153 17.23 5.83 2.70
CA LEU A 153 18.58 6.31 2.43
C LEU A 153 19.42 5.31 1.63
N LYS A 154 19.27 4.00 1.86
CA LYS A 154 19.91 2.96 1.04
C LYS A 154 19.49 3.10 -0.42
N ILE A 155 18.19 3.22 -0.67
CA ILE A 155 17.64 3.40 -2.02
C ILE A 155 18.13 4.68 -2.69
N ILE A 156 18.17 5.80 -1.96
CA ILE A 156 18.60 7.09 -2.53
C ILE A 156 20.10 7.11 -2.84
N ARG A 157 20.91 6.41 -2.04
CA ARG A 157 22.37 6.44 -2.15
C ARG A 157 22.94 5.48 -3.19
N GLY A 158 22.15 4.48 -3.62
CA GLY A 158 22.61 3.43 -4.54
C GLY A 158 23.31 2.31 -3.79
#